data_AF-A0A1V4X5U5-F1
#
_entry.id   AF-A0A1V4X5U5-F1
#
_cell.length_a   1.000
_cell.length_b   1.000
_cell.length_c   1.000
_cell.angle_alpha   90.00
_cell.angle_beta   90.00
_cell.angle_gamma   90.00
#
_symmetry.space_group_name_H-M   'P 1'
#
loop_
_entity.id
_entity.type
_entity.pdbx_description
1 polymer ?
#
loop_
_entity_poly.entity_id
_entity_poly.type
_entity_poly.pdbx_seq_one_letter_code
_entity_poly.pdbx_strand_id
1 'polypeptide(L)'
;MKSCLDLPFFMGEIWRLEQKLRAVGRRPALGEVFNSELTVLSNLHVNHAKPLPSAYLLSLPWRGLYYHVGGKHLMLGLLRKRFEDLRGETVADCAVEAVRASGGRIEVDIRSKGKSAGLLGQALIISAKSPALEPFLASERKLSRLARRLRRVETPRHPFTLHLGVDSRGLPDRMGEHVIHIPETPAGTEPGRVPLLYLESSVADDTALAPRGKRTLTVTSFLPRSPARMADSELMNAADGMLESLAGFLPFLRENIEYMDLDVSAEVSRRYQQIVNPRYRFPGLALPGLMTLPIRTALPNVLLTGGINFAGLGFEGEVLSGMKAGFLAAGDRVP
;
A
#
# COMPACT_ATOMS: atom_id res chain seq x y z
N MET A 1 -7.63 15.83 -30.85
CA MET A 1 -9.08 15.65 -30.63
C MET A 1 -9.56 14.47 -31.47
N LYS A 2 -9.52 13.25 -30.92
CA LYS A 2 -10.19 12.05 -31.47
C LYS A 2 -10.51 11.10 -30.31
N SER A 3 -11.65 10.43 -30.43
CA SER A 3 -12.37 9.57 -29.47
C SER A 3 -13.07 10.28 -28.29
N CYS A 4 -14.24 10.86 -28.59
CA CYS A 4 -15.33 11.04 -27.62
C CYS A 4 -16.49 10.06 -27.88
N LEU A 5 -16.30 9.09 -28.80
CA LEU A 5 -17.36 8.20 -29.30
C LEU A 5 -17.33 6.78 -28.72
N ASP A 6 -16.30 6.40 -27.95
CA ASP A 6 -16.23 5.10 -27.27
C ASP A 6 -16.80 5.12 -25.84
N LEU A 7 -17.07 6.31 -25.30
CA LEU A 7 -17.64 6.53 -23.96
C LEU A 7 -18.96 5.77 -23.69
N PRO A 8 -19.93 5.67 -24.64
CA PRO A 8 -21.19 4.97 -24.36
C PRO A 8 -21.02 3.46 -24.16
N PHE A 9 -20.09 2.84 -24.90
CA PHE A 9 -19.85 1.39 -24.84
C PHE A 9 -19.12 1.00 -23.54
N PHE A 10 -18.07 1.74 -23.18
CA PHE A 10 -17.35 1.52 -21.92
C PHE A 10 -18.23 1.77 -20.69
N MET A 11 -19.09 2.80 -20.71
CA MET A 11 -20.04 3.06 -19.64
C MET A 11 -21.05 1.92 -19.46
N GLY A 12 -21.49 1.29 -20.57
CA GLY A 12 -22.38 0.13 -20.53
C GLY A 12 -21.75 -1.10 -19.87
N GLU A 13 -20.49 -1.39 -20.16
CA GLU A 13 -19.77 -2.51 -19.54
C GLU A 13 -19.42 -2.24 -18.06
N ILE A 14 -19.03 -1.01 -17.72
CA ILE A 14 -18.87 -0.57 -16.32
C ILE A 14 -20.17 -0.78 -15.56
N TRP A 15 -21.30 -0.35 -16.13
CA TRP A 15 -22.60 -0.49 -15.48
C TRP A 15 -23.04 -1.96 -15.34
N ARG A 16 -22.80 -2.80 -16.36
CA ARG A 16 -23.04 -4.26 -16.28
C ARG A 16 -22.21 -4.93 -15.20
N LEU A 17 -20.92 -4.58 -15.10
CA LEU A 17 -20.05 -5.08 -14.04
C LEU A 17 -20.55 -4.63 -12.67
N GLU A 18 -20.88 -3.35 -12.50
CA GLU A 18 -21.46 -2.83 -11.27
C GLU A 18 -22.74 -3.59 -10.87
N GLN A 19 -23.65 -3.84 -11.83
CA GLN A 19 -24.87 -4.61 -11.59
C GLN A 19 -24.57 -6.04 -11.17
N LYS A 20 -23.62 -6.73 -11.83
CA LYS A 20 -23.19 -8.08 -11.43
C LYS A 20 -22.56 -8.09 -10.04
N LEU A 21 -21.71 -7.11 -9.71
CA LEU A 21 -21.12 -6.97 -8.38
C LEU A 21 -22.17 -6.63 -7.30
N ARG A 22 -23.20 -5.84 -7.63
CA ARG A 22 -24.35 -5.59 -6.75
C ARG A 22 -25.20 -6.84 -6.54
N ALA A 23 -25.40 -7.64 -7.59
CA ALA A 23 -26.09 -8.93 -7.49
C ALA A 23 -25.33 -9.93 -6.61
N VAL A 24 -23.99 -9.92 -6.67
CA VAL A 24 -23.13 -10.68 -5.74
C VAL A 24 -23.33 -10.20 -4.30
N GLY A 25 -23.52 -8.90 -4.08
CA GLY A 25 -23.86 -8.34 -2.78
C GLY A 25 -25.15 -8.90 -2.15
N ARG A 26 -25.99 -9.62 -2.92
CA ARG A 26 -27.16 -10.35 -2.38
C ARG A 26 -26.77 -11.63 -1.61
N ARG A 27 -25.52 -12.08 -1.71
CA ARG A 27 -24.93 -13.13 -0.87
C ARG A 27 -23.85 -12.51 0.01
N PRO A 28 -24.14 -12.22 1.30
CA PRO A 28 -23.23 -11.50 2.19
C PRO A 28 -21.82 -12.11 2.23
N ALA A 29 -21.72 -13.44 2.34
CA ALA A 29 -20.43 -14.13 2.40
C ALA A 29 -19.55 -13.91 1.15
N LEU A 30 -20.13 -13.97 -0.06
CA LEU A 30 -19.38 -13.74 -1.30
C LEU A 30 -19.00 -12.26 -1.47
N GLY A 31 -19.85 -11.35 -1.00
CA GLY A 31 -19.53 -9.93 -0.93
C GLY A 31 -18.31 -9.65 -0.06
N GLU A 32 -18.23 -10.28 1.11
CA GLU A 32 -17.09 -10.14 2.04
C GLU A 32 -15.80 -10.70 1.46
N VAL A 33 -15.83 -11.82 0.72
CA VAL A 33 -14.64 -12.35 0.02
C VAL A 33 -14.06 -11.31 -0.94
N PHE A 34 -14.89 -10.75 -1.83
CA PHE A 34 -14.43 -9.74 -2.78
C PHE A 34 -13.99 -8.44 -2.11
N ASN A 35 -14.68 -8.02 -1.05
CA ASN A 35 -14.28 -6.82 -0.31
C ASN A 35 -12.94 -7.03 0.39
N SER A 36 -12.70 -8.23 0.91
CA SER A 36 -11.45 -8.58 1.60
C SER A 36 -10.28 -8.64 0.62
N GLU A 37 -10.48 -9.27 -0.54
CA GLU A 37 -9.48 -9.29 -1.61
C GLU A 37 -9.12 -7.88 -2.09
N LEU A 38 -10.12 -7.04 -2.36
CA LEU A 38 -9.89 -5.64 -2.73
C LEU A 38 -9.20 -4.84 -1.63
N THR A 39 -9.48 -5.12 -0.35
CA THR A 39 -8.81 -4.47 0.77
C THR A 39 -7.34 -4.85 0.87
N VAL A 40 -6.96 -6.06 0.46
CA VAL A 40 -5.55 -6.48 0.41
C VAL A 40 -4.85 -5.91 -0.82
N LEU A 41 -5.47 -6.04 -2.00
CA LEU A 41 -4.85 -5.74 -3.30
C LEU A 41 -4.91 -4.26 -3.70
N SER A 42 -5.82 -3.46 -3.14
CA SER A 42 -5.99 -2.03 -3.49
C SER A 42 -5.53 -1.12 -2.36
N ASN A 43 -4.99 0.06 -2.69
CA ASN A 43 -4.79 1.13 -1.70
C ASN A 43 -6.05 1.97 -1.50
N LEU A 44 -7.17 1.65 -2.15
CA LEU A 44 -8.46 2.30 -1.86
C LEU A 44 -9.17 1.63 -0.70
N HIS A 45 -9.84 2.44 0.09
CA HIS A 45 -10.81 1.96 1.05
C HIS A 45 -12.02 1.38 0.31
N VAL A 46 -12.26 0.09 0.50
CA VAL A 46 -13.39 -0.61 -0.09
C VAL A 46 -14.68 -0.09 0.54
N ASN A 47 -15.54 0.49 -0.30
CA ASN A 47 -16.90 0.89 0.07
C ASN A 47 -17.88 0.29 -0.95
N HIS A 48 -19.17 0.66 -0.88
CA HIS A 48 -20.18 0.13 -1.80
C HIS A 48 -19.91 0.43 -3.29
N ALA A 49 -19.14 1.48 -3.60
CA ALA A 49 -18.75 1.81 -4.97
C ALA A 49 -17.43 1.10 -5.32
N LYS A 50 -17.48 0.15 -6.25
CA LYS A 50 -16.29 -0.57 -6.73
C LYS A 50 -15.79 0.10 -8.01
N PRO A 51 -14.68 0.85 -7.98
CA PRO A 51 -14.15 1.51 -9.17
C PRO A 51 -13.67 0.48 -10.18
N LEU A 52 -13.54 0.85 -11.46
CA LEU A 52 -13.14 -0.04 -12.56
C LEU A 52 -11.90 -0.92 -12.27
N PRO A 53 -10.82 -0.42 -11.62
CA PRO A 53 -9.67 -1.23 -11.21
C PRO A 53 -10.03 -2.46 -10.37
N SER A 54 -11.17 -2.46 -9.69
CA SER A 54 -11.63 -3.60 -8.88
C SER A 54 -11.79 -4.85 -9.73
N ALA A 55 -12.25 -4.73 -10.98
CA ALA A 55 -12.39 -5.88 -11.88
C ALA A 55 -11.04 -6.54 -12.17
N TYR A 56 -10.03 -5.70 -12.43
CA TYR A 56 -8.67 -6.14 -12.67
C TYR A 56 -8.09 -6.80 -11.43
N LEU A 57 -8.20 -6.16 -10.26
CA LEU A 57 -7.67 -6.68 -9.00
C LEU A 57 -8.31 -8.03 -8.62
N LEU A 58 -9.63 -8.15 -8.74
CA LEU A 58 -10.36 -9.41 -8.47
C LEU A 58 -10.01 -10.54 -9.46
N SER A 59 -9.40 -10.18 -10.60
CA SER A 59 -8.93 -11.16 -11.58
C SER A 59 -7.49 -11.62 -11.33
N LEU A 60 -6.73 -10.94 -10.46
CA LEU A 60 -5.30 -11.18 -10.28
C LEU A 60 -4.98 -12.60 -9.77
N PRO A 61 -5.68 -13.16 -8.76
CA PRO A 61 -5.35 -14.50 -8.28
C PRO A 61 -5.44 -15.57 -9.38
N TRP A 62 -6.34 -15.39 -10.35
CA TRP A 62 -6.54 -16.28 -11.49
C TRP A 62 -5.39 -16.23 -12.51
N ARG A 63 -4.55 -15.20 -12.46
CA ARG A 63 -3.35 -15.05 -13.29
C ARG A 63 -2.09 -15.62 -12.63
N GLY A 64 -2.23 -16.14 -11.42
CA GLY A 64 -1.12 -16.61 -10.58
C GLY A 64 -0.64 -15.53 -9.62
N LEU A 65 -0.37 -15.94 -8.39
CA LEU A 65 0.34 -15.15 -7.39
C LEU A 65 1.80 -15.62 -7.35
N TYR A 66 2.72 -14.66 -7.30
CA TYR A 66 4.15 -14.92 -7.36
C TYR A 66 4.78 -14.73 -5.99
N TYR A 67 5.68 -15.65 -5.65
CA TYR A 67 6.49 -15.60 -4.43
C TYR A 67 7.96 -15.36 -4.80
N HIS A 68 8.64 -14.55 -3.99
CA HIS A 68 10.08 -14.31 -4.12
C HIS A 68 10.82 -15.11 -3.06
N VAL A 69 11.47 -16.20 -3.47
CA VAL A 69 12.38 -16.98 -2.61
C VAL A 69 13.49 -16.07 -2.10
N GLY A 70 13.72 -16.09 -0.78
CA GLY A 70 14.62 -15.15 -0.09
C GLY A 70 14.00 -13.77 0.17
N GLY A 71 12.73 -13.56 -0.16
CA GLY A 71 11.95 -12.40 0.23
C GLY A 71 11.92 -11.24 -0.76
N LYS A 72 10.90 -10.39 -0.60
CA LYS A 72 10.58 -9.26 -1.50
C LYS A 72 11.65 -8.17 -1.54
N HIS A 73 12.50 -8.08 -0.51
CA HIS A 73 13.56 -7.07 -0.43
C HIS A 73 14.62 -7.23 -1.53
N LEU A 74 14.80 -8.45 -2.07
CA LEU A 74 15.71 -8.72 -3.18
C LEU A 74 15.32 -7.92 -4.44
N MET A 75 14.03 -7.78 -4.72
CA MET A 75 13.54 -6.97 -5.83
C MET A 75 13.96 -5.50 -5.68
N LEU A 76 13.85 -4.94 -4.47
CA LEU A 76 14.29 -3.56 -4.21
C LEU A 76 15.81 -3.42 -4.35
N GLY A 77 16.57 -4.42 -3.91
CA GLY A 77 18.02 -4.47 -4.10
C GLY A 77 18.41 -4.48 -5.58
N LEU A 78 17.71 -5.27 -6.41
CA LEU A 78 17.93 -5.32 -7.86
C LEU A 78 17.58 -3.99 -8.54
N LEU A 79 16.47 -3.35 -8.15
CA LEU A 79 16.09 -2.04 -8.68
C LEU A 79 17.11 -0.96 -8.32
N ARG A 80 17.58 -0.95 -7.06
CA ARG A 80 18.64 -0.03 -6.60
C ARG A 80 19.93 -0.25 -7.39
N LYS A 81 20.39 -1.49 -7.48
CA LYS A 81 21.60 -1.84 -8.23
C LYS A 81 21.48 -1.41 -9.69
N ARG A 82 20.33 -1.66 -10.32
CA ARG A 82 20.10 -1.24 -11.71
C ARG A 82 20.13 0.27 -11.87
N PHE A 83 19.59 1.03 -10.92
CA PHE A 83 19.65 2.49 -10.92
C PHE A 83 21.09 2.99 -10.81
N GLU A 84 21.90 2.38 -9.95
CA GLU A 84 23.32 2.69 -9.75
C GLU A 84 24.17 2.31 -10.97
N ASP A 85 23.92 1.16 -11.60
CA ASP A 85 24.57 0.73 -12.84
C ASP A 85 24.30 1.72 -14.00
N LEU A 86 23.16 2.42 -13.96
CA LEU A 86 22.78 3.48 -14.89
C LEU A 86 23.30 4.86 -14.46
N ARG A 87 24.30 4.90 -13.56
CA ARG A 87 24.94 6.10 -13.00
C ARG A 87 24.03 6.96 -12.11
N GLY A 88 22.92 6.39 -11.63
CA GLY A 88 22.15 6.99 -10.55
C GLY A 88 22.93 6.91 -9.23
N GLU A 89 22.69 7.85 -8.34
CA GLU A 89 23.30 7.86 -7.00
C GLU A 89 22.22 7.69 -5.94
N THR A 90 22.43 6.76 -5.01
CA THR A 90 21.57 6.62 -3.83
C THR A 90 22.30 7.06 -2.58
N VAL A 91 21.65 7.89 -1.78
CA VAL A 91 22.19 8.37 -0.50
C VAL A 91 21.37 7.74 0.62
N ALA A 92 21.97 6.76 1.32
CA ALA A 92 21.39 6.15 2.51
C ALA A 92 21.46 7.10 3.71
N ASP A 93 20.63 6.84 4.73
CA ASP A 93 20.56 7.60 5.99
C ASP A 93 20.51 9.12 5.77
N CYS A 94 19.69 9.51 4.79
CA CYS A 94 19.55 10.87 4.31
C CYS A 94 18.19 11.44 4.71
N ALA A 95 18.20 12.52 5.48
CA ALA A 95 17.01 13.30 5.79
C ALA A 95 16.95 14.52 4.87
N VAL A 96 15.81 14.76 4.24
CA VAL A 96 15.55 15.99 3.49
C VAL A 96 15.07 17.06 4.47
N GLU A 97 15.85 18.13 4.64
CA GLU A 97 15.58 19.21 5.60
C GLU A 97 14.69 20.30 5.00
N ALA A 98 14.95 20.67 3.74
CA ALA A 98 14.18 21.69 3.03
C ALA A 98 14.16 21.42 1.52
N VAL A 99 13.08 21.84 0.89
CA VAL A 99 12.91 21.83 -0.56
C VAL A 99 12.44 23.21 -1.00
N ARG A 100 13.10 23.80 -2.00
CA ARG A 100 12.74 25.11 -2.56
C ARG A 100 12.69 25.01 -4.07
N ALA A 101 11.74 25.72 -4.68
CA ALA A 101 11.60 25.80 -6.12
C ALA A 101 11.56 27.27 -6.55
N SER A 102 12.64 27.76 -7.14
CA SER A 102 12.76 29.16 -7.57
C SER A 102 13.40 29.25 -8.95
N GLY A 103 12.87 30.13 -9.81
CA GLY A 103 13.47 30.40 -11.12
C GLY A 103 13.65 29.17 -12.03
N GLY A 104 12.81 28.15 -11.91
CA GLY A 104 12.93 26.91 -12.69
C GLY A 104 14.00 25.93 -12.19
N ARG A 105 14.62 26.20 -11.04
CA ARG A 105 15.55 25.30 -10.36
C ARG A 105 14.93 24.76 -9.08
N ILE A 106 15.38 23.58 -8.69
CA ILE A 106 15.06 22.92 -7.43
C ILE A 106 16.30 22.96 -6.55
N GLU A 107 16.14 23.39 -5.32
CA GLU A 107 17.16 23.32 -4.28
C GLU A 107 16.67 22.38 -3.18
N VAL A 108 17.52 21.45 -2.77
CA VAL A 108 17.21 20.47 -1.71
C VAL A 108 18.32 20.50 -0.69
N ASP A 109 17.99 20.85 0.55
CA ASP A 109 18.91 20.73 1.67
C ASP A 109 18.75 19.32 2.26
N ILE A 110 19.85 18.58 2.35
CA ILE A 110 19.88 17.23 2.91
C ILE A 110 20.84 17.15 4.09
N ARG A 111 20.55 16.26 5.02
CA ARG A 111 21.46 15.83 6.09
C ARG A 111 21.77 14.35 5.93
N SER A 112 23.04 14.02 5.77
CA SER A 112 23.52 12.63 5.74
C SER A 112 24.73 12.48 6.66
N LYS A 113 24.72 11.45 7.51
CA LYS A 113 25.80 11.16 8.48
C LYS A 113 26.24 12.38 9.30
N GLY A 114 25.27 13.21 9.71
CA GLY A 114 25.50 14.43 10.51
C GLY A 114 26.03 15.64 9.74
N LYS A 115 26.26 15.54 8.42
CA LYS A 115 26.68 16.66 7.56
C LYS A 115 25.51 17.16 6.73
N SER A 116 25.34 18.48 6.66
CA SER A 116 24.38 19.11 5.76
C SER A 116 25.01 19.41 4.40
N ALA A 117 24.25 19.21 3.33
CA ALA A 117 24.65 19.51 1.97
C ALA A 117 23.45 20.08 1.18
N GLY A 118 23.72 21.00 0.26
CA GLY A 118 22.73 21.52 -0.68
C GLY A 118 22.87 20.86 -2.04
N LEU A 119 21.75 20.35 -2.57
CA LEU A 119 21.67 19.79 -3.92
C LEU A 119 20.88 20.72 -4.83
N LEU A 120 21.34 20.86 -6.06
CA LEU A 120 20.66 21.62 -7.11
C LEU A 120 20.17 20.65 -8.20
N GLY A 121 18.92 20.82 -8.63
CA GLY A 121 18.30 19.99 -9.65
C GLY A 121 17.44 20.81 -10.61
N GLN A 122 17.19 20.25 -11.80
CA GLN A 122 16.27 20.83 -12.78
C GLN A 122 14.82 20.40 -12.50
N ALA A 123 14.63 19.16 -12.04
CA ALA A 123 13.34 18.58 -11.72
C ALA A 123 13.37 17.86 -10.38
N LEU A 124 12.21 17.79 -9.72
CA LEU A 124 11.99 17.09 -8.47
C LEU A 124 10.89 16.05 -8.67
N ILE A 125 11.21 14.79 -8.37
CA ILE A 125 10.20 13.74 -8.13
C ILE A 125 10.13 13.55 -6.62
N ILE A 126 8.98 13.84 -6.03
CA ILE A 126 8.77 13.72 -4.58
C ILE A 126 7.68 12.69 -4.29
N SER A 127 7.97 11.75 -3.40
CA SER A 127 6.98 10.80 -2.89
C SER A 127 5.90 11.52 -2.08
N ALA A 128 4.63 11.13 -2.27
CA ALA A 128 3.48 11.62 -1.53
C ALA A 128 3.56 11.32 -0.02
N LYS A 129 4.44 10.40 0.39
CA LYS A 129 4.71 10.07 1.79
C LYS A 129 6.02 10.65 2.31
N SER A 130 6.74 11.42 1.49
CA SER A 130 7.96 12.07 1.95
C SER A 130 7.62 13.05 3.09
N PRO A 131 8.30 12.98 4.25
CA PRO A 131 8.12 13.96 5.32
C PRO A 131 8.40 15.40 4.87
N ALA A 132 9.25 15.58 3.86
CA ALA A 132 9.57 16.89 3.30
C ALA A 132 8.44 17.49 2.44
N LEU A 133 7.44 16.69 2.04
CA LEU A 133 6.36 17.17 1.18
C LEU A 133 5.47 18.19 1.89
N GLU A 134 5.08 17.94 3.14
CA GLU A 134 4.17 18.84 3.85
C GLU A 134 4.78 20.24 4.08
N PRO A 135 6.02 20.39 4.59
CA PRO A 135 6.70 21.67 4.67
C PRO A 135 6.80 22.37 3.30
N PHE A 136 7.14 21.62 2.25
CA PHE A 136 7.28 22.17 0.90
C PHE A 136 5.94 22.69 0.33
N LEU A 137 4.85 21.96 0.57
CA LEU A 137 3.50 22.38 0.20
C LEU A 137 3.04 23.63 0.95
N ALA A 138 3.51 23.81 2.19
CA ALA A 138 3.20 24.99 3.00
C ALA A 138 3.98 26.23 2.54
N SER A 139 5.24 26.05 2.12
CA SER A 139 6.08 27.17 1.66
C SER A 139 5.75 27.65 0.24
N GLU A 140 5.22 26.77 -0.63
CA GLU A 140 5.00 27.11 -2.04
C GLU A 140 3.52 27.41 -2.36
N ARG A 141 3.19 28.70 -2.58
CA ARG A 141 1.83 29.15 -2.84
C ARG A 141 1.18 28.47 -4.05
N LYS A 142 1.95 28.20 -5.12
CA LYS A 142 1.44 27.52 -6.33
C LYS A 142 0.94 26.11 -6.03
N LEU A 143 1.48 25.45 -5.00
CA LEU A 143 1.09 24.09 -4.60
C LEU A 143 -0.08 24.05 -3.61
N SER A 144 -0.64 25.19 -3.19
CA SER A 144 -1.76 25.28 -2.24
C SER A 144 -2.99 24.45 -2.61
N ARG A 145 -3.30 24.33 -3.92
CA ARG A 145 -4.40 23.48 -4.43
C ARG A 145 -4.11 21.99 -4.22
N LEU A 146 -2.87 21.57 -4.48
CA LEU A 146 -2.44 20.19 -4.24
C LEU A 146 -2.49 19.87 -2.74
N ALA A 147 -1.98 20.78 -1.91
CA ALA A 147 -2.02 20.66 -0.45
C ALA A 147 -3.46 20.48 0.06
N ARG A 148 -4.40 21.28 -0.46
CA ARG A 148 -5.84 21.15 -0.13
C ARG A 148 -6.42 19.81 -0.57
N ARG A 149 -6.03 19.29 -1.74
CA ARG A 149 -6.50 17.97 -2.22
C ARG A 149 -5.97 16.85 -1.34
N LEU A 150 -4.68 16.86 -1.01
CA LEU A 150 -4.06 15.85 -0.14
C LEU A 150 -4.70 15.83 1.25
N ARG A 151 -4.95 17.01 1.85
CA ARG A 151 -5.64 17.12 3.15
C ARG A 151 -7.09 16.59 3.16
N ARG A 152 -7.74 16.53 1.99
CA ARG A 152 -9.09 15.96 1.88
C ARG A 152 -9.08 14.45 1.77
N VAL A 153 -7.94 13.83 1.47
CA VAL A 153 -7.84 12.37 1.40
C VAL A 153 -7.89 11.83 2.82
N GLU A 154 -8.83 10.94 3.07
CA GLU A 154 -8.98 10.29 4.36
C GLU A 154 -8.22 8.97 4.35
N THR A 155 -7.74 8.56 5.52
CA THR A 155 -6.99 7.31 5.73
C THR A 155 -7.70 6.44 6.77
N PRO A 156 -8.88 5.89 6.45
CA PRO A 156 -9.70 5.16 7.42
C PRO A 156 -9.06 3.87 7.95
N ARG A 157 -8.04 3.33 7.29
CA ARG A 157 -7.45 2.02 7.64
C ARG A 157 -5.94 2.02 7.47
N HIS A 158 -5.23 1.53 8.48
CA HIS A 158 -3.78 1.45 8.54
C HIS A 158 -3.32 0.01 8.79
N PRO A 159 -2.34 -0.51 8.02
CA PRO A 159 -1.82 -1.84 8.26
C PRO A 159 -1.02 -1.89 9.56
N PHE A 160 -1.24 -2.96 10.33
CA PHE A 160 -0.49 -3.37 11.50
C PHE A 160 -0.14 -4.85 11.36
N THR A 161 1.14 -5.19 11.48
CA THR A 161 1.66 -6.52 11.14
C THR A 161 2.39 -7.16 12.31
N LEU A 162 1.94 -8.36 12.68
CA LEU A 162 2.66 -9.27 13.57
C LEU A 162 3.67 -10.07 12.75
N HIS A 163 4.88 -10.23 13.26
CA HIS A 163 5.94 -11.03 12.64
C HIS A 163 6.22 -12.23 13.54
N LEU A 164 5.92 -13.43 13.04
CA LEU A 164 6.01 -14.68 13.78
C LEU A 164 7.03 -15.60 13.11
N GLY A 165 7.86 -16.26 13.90
CA GLY A 165 8.59 -17.46 13.51
C GLY A 165 7.84 -18.67 14.04
N VAL A 166 7.44 -19.57 13.15
CA VAL A 166 6.60 -20.72 13.50
C VAL A 166 7.21 -22.04 13.04
N ASP A 167 6.96 -23.11 13.79
CA ASP A 167 7.22 -24.47 13.31
C ASP A 167 6.26 -24.77 12.14
N SER A 168 6.80 -25.38 11.09
CA SER A 168 5.99 -25.70 9.89
C SER A 168 4.81 -26.60 10.21
N ARG A 169 4.93 -27.46 11.24
CA ARG A 169 3.85 -28.36 11.71
C ARG A 169 2.68 -27.61 12.34
N GLY A 170 2.88 -26.35 12.73
CA GLY A 170 1.82 -25.48 13.24
C GLY A 170 0.92 -24.89 12.15
N LEU A 171 1.29 -25.03 10.88
CA LEU A 171 0.51 -24.55 9.74
C LEU A 171 -0.12 -25.74 8.99
N PRO A 172 -1.35 -25.61 8.45
CA PRO A 172 -1.95 -26.68 7.66
C PRO A 172 -1.14 -26.98 6.39
N ASP A 173 -0.92 -28.26 6.09
CA ASP A 173 -0.12 -28.70 4.93
C ASP A 173 -0.60 -28.12 3.58
N ARG A 174 -1.91 -27.89 3.45
CA ARG A 174 -2.53 -27.33 2.23
C ARG A 174 -2.77 -25.83 2.29
N MET A 175 -2.28 -25.15 3.33
CA MET A 175 -2.38 -23.70 3.41
C MET A 175 -1.43 -23.08 2.38
N GLY A 176 -1.99 -22.28 1.47
CA GLY A 176 -1.19 -21.47 0.56
C GLY A 176 -0.39 -20.40 1.31
N GLU A 177 0.59 -19.81 0.63
CA GLU A 177 1.48 -18.79 1.21
C GLU A 177 0.72 -17.51 1.59
N HIS A 178 -0.32 -17.18 0.81
CA HIS A 178 -1.16 -16.01 1.00
C HIS A 178 -2.58 -16.45 1.38
N VAL A 179 -3.04 -16.03 2.56
CA VAL A 179 -4.38 -16.35 3.06
C VAL A 179 -5.08 -15.08 3.52
N ILE A 180 -6.37 -14.98 3.20
CA ILE A 180 -7.26 -13.98 3.75
C ILE A 180 -8.20 -14.69 4.71
N HIS A 181 -8.05 -14.45 6.00
CA HIS A 181 -8.94 -14.96 7.03
C HIS A 181 -10.03 -13.92 7.31
N ILE A 182 -11.28 -14.32 7.13
CA ILE A 182 -12.47 -13.52 7.41
C ILE A 182 -13.13 -14.14 8.64
N PRO A 183 -13.02 -13.53 9.84
CA PRO A 183 -13.62 -14.10 11.03
C PRO A 183 -15.15 -14.12 10.93
N GLU A 184 -15.75 -15.13 11.55
CA GLU A 184 -17.20 -15.20 11.68
C GLU A 184 -17.70 -13.98 12.45
N THR A 185 -18.69 -13.31 11.87
CA THR A 185 -19.17 -12.04 12.38
C THR A 185 -20.44 -12.26 13.19
N PRO A 186 -20.55 -11.72 14.42
CA PRO A 186 -21.80 -11.75 15.16
C PRO A 186 -22.92 -11.07 14.38
N ALA A 187 -24.12 -11.64 14.43
CA ALA A 187 -25.30 -11.09 13.77
C ALA A 187 -25.51 -9.61 14.16
N GLY A 188 -25.69 -8.74 13.17
CA GLY A 188 -25.92 -7.29 13.36
C GLY A 188 -24.68 -6.41 13.22
N THR A 189 -23.51 -6.96 12.90
CA THR A 189 -22.34 -6.16 12.56
C THR A 189 -22.44 -5.64 11.12
N GLU A 190 -22.21 -4.34 10.93
CA GLU A 190 -22.22 -3.71 9.61
C GLU A 190 -21.20 -4.35 8.63
N PRO A 191 -21.61 -4.68 7.39
CA PRO A 191 -20.71 -5.19 6.34
C PRO A 191 -19.49 -4.28 6.12
N GLY A 192 -18.29 -4.87 5.97
CA GLY A 192 -17.05 -4.10 5.79
C GLY A 192 -16.44 -3.47 7.06
N ARG A 193 -16.96 -3.76 8.26
CA ARG A 193 -16.30 -3.42 9.53
C ARG A 193 -15.48 -4.54 10.16
N VAL A 194 -15.63 -5.77 9.67
CA VAL A 194 -14.95 -6.96 10.20
C VAL A 194 -13.44 -6.83 9.99
N PRO A 195 -12.61 -6.99 11.05
CA PRO A 195 -11.17 -7.00 10.89
C PRO A 195 -10.76 -8.30 10.18
N LEU A 196 -10.67 -8.26 8.85
CA LEU A 196 -9.99 -9.30 8.11
C LEU A 196 -8.53 -9.38 8.55
N LEU A 197 -7.97 -10.58 8.48
CA LEU A 197 -6.54 -10.81 8.65
C LEU A 197 -5.95 -11.30 7.34
N TYR A 198 -4.90 -10.62 6.89
CA TYR A 198 -4.07 -11.09 5.78
C TYR A 198 -2.85 -11.80 6.34
N LEU A 199 -2.70 -13.07 5.98
CA LEU A 199 -1.59 -13.91 6.39
C LEU A 199 -0.66 -14.10 5.20
N GLU A 200 0.62 -13.92 5.44
CA GLU A 200 1.67 -14.25 4.48
C GLU A 200 2.72 -15.11 5.16
N SER A 201 2.89 -16.33 4.65
CA SER A 201 3.89 -17.28 5.12
C SER A 201 5.01 -17.45 4.09
N SER A 202 6.23 -17.69 4.55
CA SER A 202 7.33 -18.06 3.66
C SER A 202 7.03 -19.39 2.99
N VAL A 203 7.56 -19.65 1.80
CA VAL A 203 7.49 -21.00 1.21
C VAL A 203 8.19 -22.00 2.13
N ALA A 204 7.70 -23.24 2.14
CA ALA A 204 8.32 -24.32 2.90
C ALA A 204 9.79 -24.50 2.46
N ASP A 205 10.68 -24.65 3.45
CA ASP A 205 12.13 -24.80 3.24
C ASP A 205 12.83 -23.61 2.56
N ASP A 206 12.24 -22.41 2.55
CA ASP A 206 12.95 -21.18 2.21
C ASP A 206 13.93 -20.80 3.33
N THR A 207 15.10 -21.43 3.29
CA THR A 207 16.18 -21.26 4.28
C THR A 207 16.77 -19.86 4.36
N ALA A 208 16.50 -19.00 3.37
CA ALA A 208 16.92 -17.61 3.39
C ALA A 208 16.02 -16.74 4.29
N LEU A 209 14.80 -17.20 4.62
CA LEU A 209 13.87 -16.48 5.49
C LEU A 209 13.64 -17.17 6.84
N ALA A 210 13.69 -18.50 6.90
CA ALA A 210 13.51 -19.24 8.14
C ALA A 210 14.40 -20.50 8.19
N PRO A 211 14.84 -20.96 9.37
CA PRO A 211 15.55 -22.23 9.51
C PRO A 211 14.76 -23.42 8.95
N ARG A 212 15.45 -24.51 8.64
CA ARG A 212 14.80 -25.73 8.13
C ARG A 212 13.72 -26.24 9.10
N GLY A 213 12.57 -26.62 8.54
CA GLY A 213 11.41 -27.04 9.34
C GLY A 213 10.64 -25.88 9.99
N LYS A 214 11.08 -24.62 9.81
CA LYS A 214 10.41 -23.41 10.30
C LYS A 214 9.93 -22.56 9.13
N ARG A 215 8.98 -21.66 9.40
CA ARG A 215 8.46 -20.68 8.45
C ARG A 215 8.34 -19.32 9.12
N THR A 216 8.51 -18.26 8.35
CA THR A 216 8.03 -16.94 8.79
C THR A 216 6.54 -16.87 8.52
N LEU A 217 5.77 -16.33 9.45
CA LEU A 217 4.36 -16.01 9.26
C LEU A 217 4.15 -14.55 9.65
N THR A 218 3.59 -13.76 8.75
CA THR A 218 3.12 -12.41 9.07
C THR A 218 1.61 -12.41 9.13
N VAL A 219 1.05 -11.69 10.10
CA VAL A 219 -0.40 -11.51 10.25
C VAL A 219 -0.66 -10.02 10.22
N THR A 220 -1.38 -9.55 9.20
CA THR A 220 -1.68 -8.12 9.00
C THR A 220 -3.15 -7.83 9.20
N SER A 221 -3.45 -6.88 10.08
CA SER A 221 -4.79 -6.30 10.24
C SER A 221 -4.80 -4.84 9.78
N PHE A 222 -6.00 -4.31 9.52
CA PHE A 222 -6.23 -2.95 9.06
C PHE A 222 -6.92 -2.11 10.15
N LEU A 223 -6.12 -1.48 11.00
CA LEU A 223 -6.54 -0.70 12.17
C LEU A 223 -7.20 0.64 11.77
N PRO A 224 -8.17 1.13 12.55
CA PRO A 224 -8.86 2.41 12.28
C PRO A 224 -8.00 3.65 12.58
N ARG A 225 -6.89 3.49 13.30
CA ARG A 225 -5.92 4.54 13.61
C ARG A 225 -4.52 4.05 13.21
N SER A 226 -3.65 5.00 12.85
CA SER A 226 -2.26 4.67 12.53
C SER A 226 -1.55 4.10 13.76
N PRO A 227 -0.79 2.99 13.63
CA PRO A 227 0.07 2.48 14.71
C PRO A 227 1.00 3.54 15.32
N ALA A 228 1.43 4.54 14.53
CA ALA A 228 2.27 5.64 15.01
C ALA A 228 1.57 6.57 16.03
N ARG A 229 0.25 6.49 16.16
CA ARG A 229 -0.57 7.34 17.06
C ARG A 229 -1.30 6.53 18.13
N MET A 230 -1.08 5.23 18.20
CA MET A 230 -1.69 4.35 19.19
C MET A 230 -0.74 4.14 20.36
N ALA A 231 -1.29 3.92 21.55
CA ALA A 231 -0.50 3.50 22.71
C ALA A 231 -0.09 2.03 22.57
N ASP A 232 0.97 1.61 23.27
CA ASP A 232 1.48 0.24 23.21
C ASP A 232 0.42 -0.77 23.68
N SER A 233 -0.32 -0.45 24.74
CA SER A 233 -1.42 -1.28 25.23
C SER A 233 -2.55 -1.45 24.19
N GLU A 234 -2.82 -0.44 23.37
CA GLU A 234 -3.82 -0.55 22.29
C GLU A 234 -3.33 -1.47 21.16
N LEU A 235 -2.02 -1.46 20.86
CA LEU A 235 -1.42 -2.35 19.87
C LEU A 235 -1.31 -3.79 20.38
N MET A 236 -0.99 -3.99 21.66
CA MET A 236 -0.99 -5.30 22.31
C MET A 236 -2.38 -5.92 22.30
N ASN A 237 -3.41 -5.17 22.71
CA ASN A 237 -4.80 -5.63 22.65
C ASN A 237 -5.23 -5.99 21.22
N ALA A 238 -4.78 -5.22 20.21
CA ALA A 238 -5.03 -5.54 18.82
C ALA A 238 -4.31 -6.84 18.40
N ALA A 239 -3.06 -7.03 18.81
CA ALA A 239 -2.29 -8.24 18.52
C ALA A 239 -2.93 -9.50 19.13
N ASP A 240 -3.34 -9.42 20.39
CA ASP A 240 -4.03 -10.52 21.07
C ASP A 240 -5.35 -10.86 20.36
N GLY A 241 -6.14 -9.85 20.00
CA GLY A 241 -7.36 -10.04 19.22
C GLY A 241 -7.12 -10.68 17.84
N MET A 242 -6.00 -10.36 17.18
CA MET A 242 -5.60 -11.01 15.93
C MET A 242 -5.28 -12.49 16.13
N LEU A 243 -4.52 -12.85 17.16
CA LEU A 243 -4.16 -14.24 17.44
C LEU A 243 -5.37 -15.07 17.90
N GLU A 244 -6.24 -14.49 18.73
CA GLU A 244 -7.51 -15.12 19.12
C GLU A 244 -8.41 -15.40 17.91
N SER A 245 -8.53 -14.44 17.00
CA SER A 245 -9.31 -14.63 15.76
C SER A 245 -8.77 -15.79 14.90
N LEU A 246 -7.47 -16.07 14.96
CA LEU A 246 -6.87 -17.16 14.20
C LEU A 246 -7.04 -18.53 14.86
N ALA A 247 -7.38 -18.62 16.15
CA ALA A 247 -7.41 -19.89 16.87
C ALA A 247 -8.34 -20.93 16.22
N GLY A 248 -9.48 -20.50 15.67
CA GLY A 248 -10.39 -21.41 14.94
C GLY A 248 -9.84 -21.90 13.59
N PHE A 249 -9.01 -21.10 12.92
CA PHE A 249 -8.46 -21.41 11.60
C PHE A 249 -7.10 -22.11 11.67
N LEU A 250 -6.26 -21.73 12.63
CA LEU A 250 -4.93 -22.27 12.90
C LEU A 250 -4.88 -22.76 14.36
N PRO A 251 -5.51 -23.90 14.66
CA PRO A 251 -5.72 -24.36 16.04
C PRO A 251 -4.44 -24.71 16.80
N PHE A 252 -3.34 -24.96 16.09
CA PHE A 252 -2.04 -25.27 16.67
C PHE A 252 -1.05 -24.12 16.56
N LEU A 253 -1.48 -22.93 16.15
CA LEU A 253 -0.57 -21.82 15.89
C LEU A 253 0.18 -21.43 17.17
N ARG A 254 -0.55 -21.18 18.26
CA ARG A 254 0.01 -20.63 19.50
C ARG A 254 1.11 -21.53 20.09
N GLU A 255 0.92 -22.84 20.05
CA GLU A 255 1.87 -23.83 20.55
C GLU A 255 3.13 -23.97 19.67
N ASN A 256 3.02 -23.52 18.41
CA ASN A 256 4.08 -23.63 17.41
C ASN A 256 4.73 -22.27 17.07
N ILE A 257 4.40 -21.19 17.78
CA ILE A 257 5.14 -19.93 17.71
C ILE A 257 6.45 -20.11 18.48
N GLU A 258 7.56 -20.06 17.77
CA GLU A 258 8.91 -20.10 18.36
C GLU A 258 9.52 -18.72 18.55
N TYR A 259 9.06 -17.76 17.74
CA TYR A 259 9.48 -16.38 17.83
C TYR A 259 8.28 -15.45 17.64
N MET A 260 8.08 -14.57 18.59
CA MET A 260 7.17 -13.44 18.48
C MET A 260 7.67 -12.33 19.40
N ASP A 261 8.00 -11.19 18.81
CA ASP A 261 8.36 -9.99 19.55
C ASP A 261 7.37 -8.89 19.18
N LEU A 262 6.41 -8.65 20.07
CA LEU A 262 5.34 -7.67 19.86
C LEU A 262 5.87 -6.24 19.86
N ASP A 263 6.89 -5.94 20.65
CA ASP A 263 7.49 -4.61 20.72
C ASP A 263 8.21 -4.29 19.41
N VAL A 264 8.97 -5.25 18.87
CA VAL A 264 9.59 -5.12 17.54
C VAL A 264 8.52 -5.00 16.46
N SER A 265 7.45 -5.79 16.52
CA SER A 265 6.35 -5.69 15.56
C SER A 265 5.66 -4.33 15.59
N ALA A 266 5.47 -3.76 16.78
CA ALA A 266 4.94 -2.42 16.98
C ALA A 266 5.91 -1.36 16.46
N GLU A 267 7.20 -1.46 16.80
CA GLU A 267 8.24 -0.53 16.34
C GLU A 267 8.33 -0.51 14.81
N VAL A 268 8.40 -1.68 14.16
CA VAL A 268 8.39 -1.82 12.71
C VAL A 268 7.12 -1.21 12.13
N SER A 269 5.96 -1.55 12.68
CA SER A 269 4.69 -0.99 12.19
C SER A 269 4.65 0.54 12.28
N ARG A 270 5.21 1.15 13.33
CA ARG A 270 5.32 2.61 13.49
C ARG A 270 6.30 3.23 12.50
N ARG A 271 7.52 2.70 12.41
CA ARG A 271 8.59 3.21 11.54
C ARG A 271 8.19 3.17 10.07
N TYR A 272 7.52 2.11 9.65
CA TYR A 272 7.18 1.89 8.25
C TYR A 272 5.85 2.53 7.82
N GLN A 273 5.17 3.33 8.66
CA GLN A 273 3.96 4.06 8.25
C GLN A 273 4.19 5.03 7.08
N GLN A 274 5.43 5.53 6.92
CA GLN A 274 5.81 6.37 5.79
C GLN A 274 6.10 5.58 4.50
N ILE A 275 6.14 4.24 4.60
CA ILE A 275 6.47 3.34 3.49
C ILE A 275 5.21 2.56 3.08
N VAL A 276 4.48 1.97 4.01
CA VAL A 276 3.29 1.15 3.73
C VAL A 276 2.08 2.03 3.42
N ASN A 277 1.28 1.66 2.43
CA ASN A 277 0.10 2.44 2.04
C ASN A 277 -1.06 2.19 3.02
N PRO A 278 -1.66 3.23 3.63
CA PRO A 278 -2.98 3.09 4.22
C PRO A 278 -4.03 2.88 3.12
N ARG A 279 -5.25 2.54 3.52
CA ARG A 279 -6.38 2.51 2.58
C ARG A 279 -6.97 3.91 2.49
N TYR A 280 -6.77 4.56 1.35
CA TYR A 280 -7.20 5.92 1.06
C TYR A 280 -8.69 5.96 0.71
N ARG A 281 -9.38 6.99 1.20
CA ARG A 281 -10.73 7.33 0.78
C ARG A 281 -10.71 8.76 0.22
N PHE A 282 -11.34 8.95 -0.93
CA PHE A 282 -11.39 10.23 -1.64
C PHE A 282 -12.81 10.81 -1.57
N PRO A 283 -13.11 11.73 -0.63
CA PRO A 283 -14.43 12.35 -0.54
C PRO A 283 -14.75 13.18 -1.79
N GLY A 284 -15.93 12.96 -2.38
CA GLY A 284 -16.46 13.81 -3.45
C GLY A 284 -15.85 13.64 -4.84
N LEU A 285 -14.87 12.75 -5.03
CA LEU A 285 -14.47 12.28 -6.36
C LEU A 285 -15.42 11.13 -6.73
N ALA A 286 -16.42 11.41 -7.55
CA ALA A 286 -17.45 10.45 -7.96
C ALA A 286 -17.35 10.08 -9.45
N LEU A 287 -16.17 10.21 -10.07
CA LEU A 287 -15.97 9.72 -11.44
C LEU A 287 -15.62 8.22 -11.39
N PRO A 288 -16.48 7.34 -11.90
CA PRO A 288 -16.23 5.89 -11.93
C PRO A 288 -15.07 5.65 -12.89
N GLY A 289 -13.87 5.45 -12.36
CA GLY A 289 -12.73 5.32 -13.25
C GLY A 289 -11.47 4.93 -12.53
N LEU A 290 -10.84 5.86 -11.81
CA LEU A 290 -9.50 5.57 -11.28
C LEU A 290 -9.21 6.17 -9.89
N MET A 291 -10.08 7.03 -9.34
CA MET A 291 -9.89 7.70 -8.03
C MET A 291 -8.42 8.12 -7.78
N THR A 292 -7.89 9.00 -8.65
CA THR A 292 -6.45 9.29 -8.75
C THR A 292 -6.08 10.68 -8.27
N LEU A 293 -4.87 10.83 -7.72
CA LEU A 293 -4.21 12.13 -7.62
C LEU A 293 -3.29 12.40 -8.82
N PRO A 294 -3.22 13.64 -9.31
CA PRO A 294 -2.36 13.98 -10.43
C PRO A 294 -0.88 13.85 -10.05
N ILE A 295 -0.09 13.30 -10.98
CA ILE A 295 1.39 13.26 -10.87
C ILE A 295 1.98 14.65 -11.13
N ARG A 296 1.44 15.39 -12.10
CA ARG A 296 1.88 16.76 -12.38
C ARG A 296 1.35 17.71 -11.30
N THR A 297 2.24 18.55 -10.79
CA THR A 297 1.85 19.64 -9.89
C THR A 297 1.66 20.94 -10.67
N ALA A 298 1.32 22.03 -9.97
CA ALA A 298 1.27 23.36 -10.57
C ALA A 298 2.65 23.94 -10.89
N LEU A 299 3.72 23.35 -10.33
CA LEU A 299 5.10 23.63 -10.72
C LEU A 299 5.50 22.61 -11.81
N PRO A 300 5.90 23.06 -13.01
CA PRO A 300 6.14 22.17 -14.15
C PRO A 300 7.31 21.19 -13.93
N ASN A 301 8.26 21.56 -13.07
CA ASN A 301 9.44 20.79 -12.72
C ASN A 301 9.31 20.04 -11.39
N VAL A 302 8.11 19.97 -10.80
CA VAL A 302 7.83 19.18 -9.60
C VAL A 302 6.75 18.15 -9.92
N LEU A 303 7.08 16.89 -9.65
CA LEU A 303 6.24 15.72 -9.90
C LEU A 303 5.99 14.97 -8.60
N LEU A 304 4.75 14.54 -8.40
CA LEU A 304 4.31 13.76 -7.26
C LEU A 304 4.23 12.28 -7.64
N THR A 305 4.80 11.40 -6.80
CA THR A 305 4.71 9.95 -6.99
C THR A 305 4.25 9.23 -5.71
N GLY A 306 3.78 7.99 -5.83
CA GLY A 306 3.47 7.11 -4.71
C GLY A 306 2.13 6.38 -4.87
N GLY A 307 1.85 5.46 -3.95
CA GLY A 307 0.65 4.60 -3.99
C GLY A 307 -0.70 5.34 -3.91
N ILE A 308 -0.71 6.63 -3.57
CA ILE A 308 -1.91 7.47 -3.56
C ILE A 308 -2.33 7.95 -4.97
N ASN A 309 -1.39 8.02 -5.92
CA ASN A 309 -1.67 8.56 -7.26
C ASN A 309 -2.62 7.66 -8.04
N PHE A 310 -2.45 6.35 -7.95
CA PHE A 310 -3.29 5.33 -8.56
C PHE A 310 -3.77 4.32 -7.51
N ALA A 311 -4.35 4.83 -6.42
CA ALA A 311 -4.68 4.00 -5.25
C ALA A 311 -5.53 2.77 -5.58
N GLY A 312 -6.40 2.87 -6.59
CA GLY A 312 -7.26 1.76 -7.01
C GLY A 312 -6.52 0.55 -7.55
N LEU A 313 -5.27 0.69 -7.98
CA LEU A 313 -4.43 -0.37 -8.55
C LEU A 313 -3.42 -0.96 -7.54
N GLY A 314 -3.45 -0.53 -6.27
CA GLY A 314 -2.56 -1.06 -5.25
C GLY A 314 -1.08 -0.86 -5.55
N PHE A 315 -0.29 -1.93 -5.38
CA PHE A 315 1.15 -1.92 -5.60
C PHE A 315 1.54 -1.59 -7.06
N GLU A 316 0.85 -2.15 -8.05
CA GLU A 316 1.10 -1.82 -9.45
C GLU A 316 0.83 -0.35 -9.75
N GLY A 317 -0.19 0.23 -9.10
CA GLY A 317 -0.46 1.66 -9.17
C GLY A 317 0.71 2.51 -8.69
N GLU A 318 1.41 2.09 -7.65
CA GLU A 318 2.61 2.76 -7.15
C GLU A 318 3.78 2.68 -8.14
N VAL A 319 4.01 1.50 -8.73
CA VAL A 319 5.03 1.30 -9.78
C VAL A 319 4.73 2.18 -11.00
N LEU A 320 3.49 2.17 -11.49
CA LEU A 320 3.05 3.01 -12.61
C LEU A 320 3.19 4.50 -12.30
N SER A 321 2.94 4.91 -11.06
CA SER A 321 3.16 6.28 -10.62
C SER A 321 4.63 6.68 -10.72
N GLY A 322 5.55 5.82 -10.25
CA GLY A 322 7.00 6.03 -10.33
C GLY A 322 7.49 6.10 -11.78
N MET A 323 7.11 5.11 -12.60
CA MET A 323 7.47 5.08 -14.02
C MET A 323 7.01 6.34 -14.75
N LYS A 324 5.74 6.73 -14.56
CA LYS A 324 5.19 7.93 -15.21
C LYS A 324 5.85 9.20 -14.73
N ALA A 325 6.19 9.33 -13.44
CA ALA A 325 6.97 10.46 -12.96
C ALA A 325 8.37 10.51 -13.59
N GLY A 326 9.04 9.37 -13.72
CA GLY A 326 10.33 9.24 -14.40
C GLY A 326 10.29 9.71 -15.86
N PHE A 327 9.35 9.18 -16.66
CA PHE A 327 9.17 9.60 -18.06
C PHE A 327 8.90 11.10 -18.19
N LEU A 328 8.03 11.64 -17.33
CA LEU A 328 7.71 13.07 -17.35
C LEU A 328 8.91 13.95 -16.98
N ALA A 329 9.78 13.49 -16.07
CA ALA A 329 11.01 14.19 -15.70
C ALA A 329 12.05 14.17 -16.82
N ALA A 330 12.11 13.10 -17.61
CA ALA A 330 13.00 12.96 -18.76
C ALA A 330 12.61 13.86 -19.96
N GLY A 331 11.44 14.50 -19.92
CA GLY A 331 10.92 15.33 -21.01
C GLY A 331 10.17 14.53 -22.08
N ASP A 332 10.00 13.22 -21.88
CA ASP A 332 9.28 12.37 -22.81
C ASP A 332 7.78 12.62 -22.72
N ARG A 333 7.16 12.86 -23.88
CA ARG A 333 5.70 12.78 -24.01
C ARG A 333 5.36 11.28 -23.97
N VAL A 334 4.69 10.83 -22.91
CA VAL A 334 4.11 9.49 -22.84
C VAL A 334 3.32 9.25 -24.15
N PRO A 335 3.49 8.10 -24.82
CA PRO A 335 2.73 7.77 -26.03
C PRO A 335 1.22 7.83 -25.83
#